data_AF-A0A9P4HCD9-F1
#
_entry.id   AF-A0A9P4HCD9-F1
#
_cell.length_a   1.000
_cell.length_b   1.000
_cell.length_c   1.000
_cell.angle_alpha   90.00
_cell.angle_beta   90.00
_cell.angle_gamma   90.00
#
_symmetry.space_group_name_H-M   'P 1'
#
loop_
_entity.id
_entity.type
_entity.pdbx_description
1 polymer ?
#
loop_
_entity_poly.entity_id
_entity_poly.type
_entity_poly.pdbx_seq_one_letter_code
_entity_poly.pdbx_strand_id
1 'polypeptide(L)'
;MEGATQSKLPNGKSTCNAVDVRPASPKDEDDYFTAKSSAEPVCTEIDPEHARLYCLALNNLWPRSELYRQIVPTPPVFVYCSLMLPWVMAQVLGANTEQTTTYMTPAILRNYSRATVKYAELPTIVRRRAGSTASDKDDIQGMLLGSPRDWALGRIEEYTALDNHERDVVEVEVTTDNGEKIVVAAYAHVWVGNSILLEDKIWDPVEYMKSSQQRRQS
;
A
#
# COMPACT_ATOMS: atom_id res chain seq x y z
N MET A 1 52.53 -17.65 -3.12
CA MET A 1 52.45 -16.50 -4.04
C MET A 1 51.11 -16.62 -4.76
N GLU A 2 50.07 -16.02 -4.20
CA GLU A 2 48.73 -16.05 -4.78
C GLU A 2 48.25 -14.61 -4.88
N GLY A 3 47.98 -14.20 -6.12
CA GLY A 3 47.74 -12.82 -6.52
C GLY A 3 46.29 -12.40 -6.26
N ALA A 4 46.13 -11.36 -5.45
CA ALA A 4 44.88 -10.64 -5.30
C ALA A 4 44.60 -9.80 -6.56
N THR A 5 43.43 -9.97 -7.16
CA THR A 5 42.96 -9.12 -8.27
C THR A 5 41.86 -8.20 -7.75
N GLN A 6 42.15 -6.91 -7.61
CA GLN A 6 41.18 -5.87 -7.26
C GLN A 6 40.53 -5.32 -8.53
N SER A 7 39.20 -5.39 -8.62
CA SER A 7 38.42 -4.75 -9.68
C SER A 7 38.13 -3.28 -9.33
N LYS A 8 38.53 -2.36 -10.21
CA LYS A 8 38.17 -0.93 -10.16
C LYS A 8 36.84 -0.70 -10.89
N LEU A 9 35.91 0.02 -10.26
CA LEU A 9 34.72 0.60 -10.88
C LEU A 9 35.02 2.03 -11.39
N PRO A 10 34.47 2.46 -12.54
CA PRO A 10 34.57 3.85 -12.98
C PRO A 10 33.41 4.72 -12.44
N ASN A 11 33.78 5.85 -11.83
CA ASN A 11 32.88 6.95 -11.46
C ASN A 11 32.52 7.80 -12.69
N GLY A 12 31.26 7.73 -13.12
CA GLY A 12 30.68 8.65 -14.10
C GLY A 12 30.09 9.89 -13.42
N LYS A 13 30.77 11.03 -13.55
CA LYS A 13 30.21 12.35 -13.20
C LYS A 13 29.34 12.84 -14.36
N SER A 14 28.06 13.08 -14.11
CA SER A 14 27.16 13.77 -15.04
C SER A 14 27.17 15.27 -14.70
N THR A 15 27.60 16.08 -15.67
CA THR A 15 27.60 17.55 -15.61
C THR A 15 26.35 18.08 -16.30
N CYS A 16 25.49 18.78 -15.57
CA CYS A 16 24.37 19.53 -16.13
C CYS A 16 24.88 20.92 -16.57
N ASN A 17 24.81 21.19 -17.86
CA ASN A 17 25.16 22.49 -18.46
C ASN A 17 24.10 23.54 -18.13
N ALA A 18 24.58 24.71 -17.73
CA ALA A 18 23.82 25.95 -17.65
C ALA A 18 23.46 26.44 -19.06
N VAL A 19 22.21 26.88 -19.24
CA VAL A 19 21.78 27.62 -20.44
C VAL A 19 21.46 29.04 -20.01
N ASP A 20 22.26 29.96 -20.55
CA ASP A 20 22.09 31.41 -20.53
C ASP A 20 20.80 31.81 -21.26
N VAL A 21 19.94 32.59 -20.61
CA VAL A 21 18.84 33.32 -21.26
C VAL A 21 19.02 34.81 -20.97
N ARG A 22 19.19 35.58 -22.04
CA ARG A 22 19.32 37.05 -22.02
C ARG A 22 17.96 37.74 -21.82
N PRO A 23 17.94 39.00 -21.36
CA PRO A 23 16.73 39.68 -20.92
C PRO A 23 16.04 40.44 -22.06
N ALA A 24 14.72 40.57 -21.95
CA ALA A 24 13.93 41.59 -22.63
C ALA A 24 13.12 42.37 -21.57
N SER A 25 13.31 43.68 -21.54
CA SER A 25 12.59 44.64 -20.69
C SER A 25 11.38 45.24 -21.46
N PRO A 26 10.64 46.24 -20.92
CA PRO A 26 9.34 46.06 -20.27
C PRO A 26 8.24 46.90 -20.95
N LYS A 27 6.93 46.60 -20.75
CA LYS A 27 5.83 47.59 -20.83
C LYS A 27 4.60 47.17 -19.99
N ASP A 28 4.27 48.04 -19.04
CA ASP A 28 2.96 48.59 -18.64
C ASP A 28 1.79 47.59 -18.46
N GLU A 29 1.43 47.26 -17.22
CA GLU A 29 0.41 47.96 -16.38
C GLU A 29 -1.00 47.87 -16.97
N ASP A 30 -1.78 46.93 -16.44
CA ASP A 30 -3.20 47.12 -16.14
C ASP A 30 -3.61 46.14 -15.02
N ASP A 31 -4.02 46.74 -13.90
CA ASP A 31 -4.54 46.14 -12.68
C ASP A 31 -5.83 45.34 -12.92
N TYR A 32 -5.86 44.08 -12.49
CA TYR A 32 -7.07 43.44 -12.00
C TYR A 32 -6.80 42.66 -10.71
N PHE A 33 -7.46 43.13 -9.66
CA PHE A 33 -7.51 42.63 -8.30
C PHE A 33 -7.74 41.10 -8.20
N THR A 34 -6.88 40.45 -7.39
CA THR A 34 -7.22 39.52 -6.27
C THR A 34 -7.99 38.23 -6.62
N ALA A 35 -7.53 37.01 -6.35
CA ALA A 35 -6.61 36.52 -5.34
C ALA A 35 -5.69 35.44 -5.94
N LYS A 36 -4.38 35.64 -5.86
CA LYS A 36 -3.46 34.50 -5.83
C LYS A 36 -3.70 33.81 -4.49
N SER A 37 -4.54 32.78 -4.48
CA SER A 37 -4.47 31.76 -3.44
C SER A 37 -3.11 31.09 -3.59
N SER A 38 -2.08 31.70 -3.01
CA SER A 38 -0.83 31.03 -2.68
C SER A 38 -1.12 30.13 -1.50
N ALA A 39 -1.95 29.10 -1.72
CA ALA A 39 -1.86 27.90 -0.90
C ALA A 39 -0.50 27.31 -1.26
N GLU A 40 0.52 27.63 -0.46
CA GLU A 40 1.71 26.81 -0.38
C GLU A 40 1.25 25.35 -0.31
N PRO A 41 1.86 24.41 -1.06
CA PRO A 41 1.49 23.01 -0.92
C PRO A 41 1.75 22.65 0.53
N VAL A 42 0.66 22.52 1.31
CA VAL A 42 0.74 22.00 2.67
C VAL A 42 1.26 20.58 2.48
N CYS A 43 2.57 20.41 2.66
CA CYS A 43 3.20 19.12 2.73
C CYS A 43 2.66 18.52 4.02
N THR A 44 1.50 17.86 3.96
CA THR A 44 0.89 17.20 5.10
C THR A 44 1.82 16.07 5.49
N GLU A 45 2.65 16.35 6.50
CA GLU A 45 3.59 15.41 7.07
C GLU A 45 2.78 14.28 7.73
N ILE A 46 3.05 13.04 7.33
CA ILE A 46 2.41 11.86 7.93
C ILE A 46 2.73 11.89 9.42
N ASP A 47 1.71 11.68 10.27
CA ASP A 47 1.89 11.61 11.72
C ASP A 47 3.05 10.64 12.05
N PRO A 48 4.10 11.10 12.76
CA PRO A 48 5.27 10.27 13.06
C PRO A 48 4.91 8.94 13.72
N GLU A 49 3.86 8.92 14.54
CA GLU A 49 3.42 7.70 15.21
C GLU A 49 2.79 6.69 14.24
N HIS A 50 1.99 7.17 13.28
CA HIS A 50 1.47 6.33 12.21
C HIS A 50 2.59 5.77 11.34
N ALA A 51 3.58 6.60 10.99
CA ALA A 51 4.75 6.14 10.24
C ALA A 51 5.54 5.07 11.02
N ARG A 52 5.76 5.27 12.32
CA ARG A 52 6.41 4.29 13.21
C ARG A 52 5.69 2.95 13.21
N LEU A 53 4.37 2.97 13.40
CA LEU A 53 3.54 1.76 13.47
C LEU A 53 3.48 1.02 12.13
N TYR A 54 3.39 1.75 11.02
CA TYR A 54 3.44 1.13 9.69
C TYR A 54 4.81 0.47 9.43
N CYS A 55 5.90 1.14 9.78
CA CYS A 55 7.23 0.55 9.74
C CYS A 55 7.35 -0.67 10.65
N LEU A 56 6.75 -0.65 11.84
CA LEU A 56 6.75 -1.81 12.74
C LEU A 56 6.00 -2.99 12.10
N ALA A 57 4.83 -2.77 11.51
CA ALA A 57 4.09 -3.79 10.77
C ALA A 57 4.91 -4.35 9.59
N LEU A 58 5.58 -3.47 8.84
CA LEU A 58 6.42 -3.87 7.70
C LEU A 58 7.63 -4.72 8.10
N ASN A 59 8.14 -4.54 9.32
CA ASN A 59 9.27 -5.30 9.85
C ASN A 59 8.85 -6.48 10.73
N ASN A 60 7.55 -6.68 10.95
CA ASN A 60 7.02 -7.75 11.78
C ASN A 60 6.98 -9.06 10.99
N LEU A 61 8.15 -9.63 10.71
CA LEU A 61 8.27 -10.93 10.06
C LEU A 61 8.13 -12.02 11.11
N TRP A 62 7.12 -12.86 10.99
CA TRP A 62 6.93 -13.95 11.94
C TRP A 62 7.94 -15.08 11.71
N PRO A 63 8.49 -15.67 12.79
CA PRO A 63 9.15 -16.96 12.66
C PRO A 63 8.13 -18.01 12.19
N ARG A 64 8.62 -19.04 11.49
CA ARG A 64 7.77 -20.11 10.94
C ARG A 64 6.79 -20.71 11.98
N SER A 65 7.23 -20.90 13.23
CA SER A 65 6.40 -21.42 14.31
C SER A 65 5.24 -20.49 14.68
N GLU A 66 5.49 -19.18 14.69
CA GLU A 66 4.46 -18.19 14.96
C GLU A 66 3.51 -18.03 13.77
N LEU A 67 4.02 -18.04 12.54
CA LEU A 67 3.18 -18.06 11.34
C LEU A 67 2.15 -19.20 11.40
N TYR A 68 2.58 -20.43 11.72
CA TYR A 68 1.63 -21.54 11.85
C TYR A 68 0.60 -21.33 12.97
N ARG A 69 1.00 -20.76 14.11
CA ARG A 69 0.05 -20.41 15.17
C ARG A 69 -0.98 -19.39 14.69
N GLN A 70 -0.57 -18.47 13.83
CA GLN A 70 -1.43 -17.40 13.31
C GLN A 70 -2.40 -17.85 12.21
N ILE A 71 -2.17 -18.98 11.54
CA ILE A 71 -2.98 -19.42 10.39
C ILE A 71 -3.80 -20.69 10.61
N VAL A 72 -3.48 -21.50 11.63
CA VAL A 72 -4.13 -22.79 11.87
C VAL A 72 -5.51 -22.70 12.54
N PRO A 73 -5.75 -21.83 13.54
CA PRO A 73 -7.05 -21.78 14.22
C PRO A 73 -8.18 -21.33 13.29
N THR A 74 -7.86 -20.40 12.39
CA THR A 74 -8.77 -19.75 11.44
C THR A 74 -7.94 -19.27 10.26
N PRO A 75 -8.45 -19.36 9.01
CA PRO A 75 -7.74 -18.79 7.87
C PRO A 75 -7.44 -17.31 8.11
N PRO A 76 -6.20 -16.86 7.87
CA PRO A 76 -5.84 -15.46 8.02
C PRO A 76 -6.52 -14.61 6.93
N VAL A 77 -6.48 -13.29 7.08
CA VAL A 77 -7.05 -12.36 6.09
C VAL A 77 -5.93 -11.56 5.44
N PHE A 78 -5.82 -11.63 4.12
CA PHE A 78 -5.02 -10.70 3.35
C PHE A 78 -5.75 -9.37 3.23
N VAL A 79 -5.12 -8.32 3.73
CA VAL A 79 -5.64 -6.96 3.69
C VAL A 79 -4.76 -6.09 2.82
N TYR A 80 -5.41 -5.19 2.10
CA TYR A 80 -4.79 -4.29 1.15
C TYR A 80 -5.40 -2.89 1.33
N CYS A 81 -4.82 -1.90 0.67
CA CYS A 81 -5.28 -0.52 0.72
C CYS A 81 -5.28 0.07 2.14
N SER A 82 -6.30 0.82 2.54
CA SER A 82 -6.33 1.48 3.86
C SER A 82 -6.24 0.49 5.01
N LEU A 83 -6.73 -0.75 4.85
CA LEU A 83 -6.67 -1.79 5.87
C LEU A 83 -5.26 -2.34 6.11
N MET A 84 -4.29 -2.06 5.23
CA MET A 84 -2.88 -2.40 5.48
C MET A 84 -2.25 -1.51 6.56
N LEU A 85 -2.91 -0.42 6.93
CA LEU A 85 -2.44 0.56 7.90
C LEU A 85 -2.91 0.15 9.30
N PRO A 86 -2.00 -0.09 10.27
CA PRO A 86 -2.38 -0.64 11.56
C PRO A 86 -3.43 0.15 12.33
N TRP A 87 -3.43 1.50 12.26
CA TRP A 87 -4.41 2.34 12.95
C TRP A 87 -5.80 2.27 12.30
N VAL A 88 -5.87 2.11 10.98
CA VAL A 88 -7.15 1.91 10.29
C VAL A 88 -7.71 0.55 10.66
N MET A 89 -6.88 -0.51 10.60
CA MET A 89 -7.29 -1.84 11.02
C MET A 89 -7.75 -1.85 12.48
N ALA A 90 -6.98 -1.25 13.39
CA ALA A 90 -7.34 -1.16 14.80
C ALA A 90 -8.67 -0.43 15.02
N GLN A 91 -8.93 0.66 14.28
CA GLN A 91 -10.21 1.37 14.32
C GLN A 91 -11.37 0.48 13.86
N VAL A 92 -11.20 -0.25 12.75
CA VAL A 92 -12.22 -1.19 12.23
C VAL A 92 -12.53 -2.29 13.23
N LEU A 93 -11.49 -2.81 13.89
CA LEU A 93 -11.61 -3.86 14.90
C LEU A 93 -12.03 -3.36 16.29
N GLY A 94 -12.04 -2.05 16.53
CA GLY A 94 -12.21 -1.50 17.89
C GLY A 94 -11.12 -1.96 18.85
N ALA A 95 -9.89 -2.13 18.37
CA ALA A 95 -8.76 -2.70 19.08
C ALA A 95 -7.64 -1.67 19.33
N ASN A 96 -6.63 -2.05 20.11
CA ASN A 96 -5.43 -1.25 20.29
C ASN A 96 -4.52 -1.34 19.05
N THR A 97 -3.97 -0.20 18.61
CA THR A 97 -3.13 -0.12 17.40
C THR A 97 -1.82 -0.88 17.50
N GLU A 98 -1.11 -0.80 18.64
CA GLU A 98 0.14 -1.53 18.82
C GLU A 98 -0.12 -3.04 18.81
N GLN A 99 -1.15 -3.48 19.54
CA GLN A 99 -1.54 -4.88 19.54
C GLN A 99 -1.93 -5.36 18.13
N THR A 100 -2.73 -4.58 17.40
CA THR A 100 -3.11 -4.89 16.01
C THR A 100 -1.88 -5.07 15.13
N THR A 101 -0.89 -4.18 15.26
CA THR A 101 0.38 -4.26 14.54
C THR A 101 1.07 -5.63 14.73
N THR A 102 1.05 -6.20 15.95
CA THR A 102 1.69 -7.50 16.21
C THR A 102 1.03 -8.68 15.48
N TYR A 103 -0.25 -8.55 15.12
CA TYR A 103 -1.01 -9.55 14.36
C TYR A 103 -0.94 -9.34 12.84
N MET A 104 -0.17 -8.37 12.37
CA MET A 104 0.04 -8.12 10.94
C MET A 104 1.46 -8.48 10.53
N THR A 105 1.63 -9.19 9.41
CA THR A 105 2.92 -9.44 8.76
C THR A 105 2.83 -9.03 7.28
N PRO A 106 3.92 -8.58 6.64
CA PRO A 106 3.92 -8.30 5.21
C PRO A 106 3.57 -9.54 4.39
N ALA A 107 2.80 -9.35 3.33
CA ALA A 107 2.42 -10.42 2.41
C ALA A 107 2.31 -9.91 0.97
N ILE A 108 2.54 -10.83 0.03
CA ILE A 108 2.46 -10.58 -1.40
C ILE A 108 1.36 -11.45 -2.00
N LEU A 109 0.39 -10.82 -2.63
CA LEU A 109 -0.70 -11.50 -3.32
C LEU A 109 -0.38 -11.60 -4.83
N ARG A 110 -0.30 -12.84 -5.32
CA ARG A 110 -0.01 -13.18 -6.72
C ARG A 110 -1.29 -13.41 -7.52
N ASN A 111 -1.22 -13.23 -8.85
CA ASN A 111 -2.33 -13.45 -9.78
C ASN A 111 -3.53 -12.49 -9.63
N TYR A 112 -3.32 -11.36 -8.95
CA TYR A 112 -4.27 -10.27 -8.86
C TYR A 112 -3.68 -9.00 -9.45
N SER A 113 -4.53 -8.04 -9.80
CA SER A 113 -4.13 -6.70 -10.20
C SER A 113 -4.88 -5.67 -9.37
N ARG A 114 -4.21 -4.56 -9.02
CA ARG A 114 -4.85 -3.41 -8.40
C ARG A 114 -5.70 -2.69 -9.46
N ALA A 115 -6.84 -2.17 -9.03
CA ALA A 115 -7.68 -1.28 -9.82
C ALA A 115 -8.31 -0.24 -8.90
N THR A 116 -8.90 0.81 -9.46
CA THR A 116 -9.72 1.75 -8.70
C THR A 116 -11.16 1.71 -9.20
N VAL A 117 -12.12 1.75 -8.28
CA VAL A 117 -13.55 1.80 -8.58
C VAL A 117 -13.92 3.24 -8.95
N LYS A 118 -14.28 3.49 -10.22
CA LYS A 118 -14.47 4.83 -10.79
C LYS A 118 -15.39 5.75 -9.99
N TYR A 119 -16.52 5.22 -9.52
CA TYR A 119 -17.55 6.04 -8.86
C TYR A 119 -17.28 6.30 -7.37
N ALA A 120 -16.41 5.51 -6.75
CA ALA A 120 -16.10 5.60 -5.33
C ALA A 120 -14.67 6.12 -5.08
N GLU A 121 -13.83 6.13 -6.11
CA GLU A 121 -12.39 6.38 -6.02
C GLU A 121 -11.68 5.47 -5.00
N LEU A 122 -12.24 4.28 -4.79
CA LEU A 122 -11.72 3.30 -3.85
C LEU A 122 -10.85 2.27 -4.56
N PRO A 123 -9.65 2.00 -4.05
CA PRO A 123 -8.80 0.98 -4.61
C PRO A 123 -9.35 -0.42 -4.30
N THR A 124 -9.15 -1.34 -5.24
CA THR A 124 -9.64 -2.71 -5.18
C THR A 124 -8.65 -3.68 -5.82
N ILE A 125 -8.88 -4.97 -5.64
CA ILE A 125 -8.14 -6.04 -6.31
C ILE A 125 -9.08 -6.84 -7.21
N VAL A 126 -8.57 -7.22 -8.38
CA VAL A 126 -9.27 -8.10 -9.33
C VAL A 126 -8.40 -9.28 -9.69
N ARG A 127 -9.03 -10.44 -9.89
CA ARG A 127 -8.34 -11.62 -10.42
C ARG A 127 -7.80 -11.31 -11.81
N ARG A 128 -6.53 -11.64 -12.04
CA ARG A 128 -5.89 -11.50 -13.34
C ARG A 128 -6.48 -12.53 -14.32
N ARG A 129 -6.72 -12.12 -15.56
CA ARG A 129 -7.20 -13.06 -16.60
C ARG A 129 -6.09 -14.03 -17.00
N ALA A 130 -6.46 -15.30 -17.20
CA ALA A 130 -5.56 -16.31 -17.73
C ALA A 130 -4.97 -15.85 -19.08
N GLY A 131 -3.65 -15.96 -19.24
CA GLY A 131 -2.93 -15.52 -20.45
C GLY A 131 -2.42 -14.08 -20.41
N SER A 132 -2.69 -13.32 -19.34
CA SER A 132 -1.97 -12.07 -19.09
C SER A 132 -0.52 -12.39 -18.69
N THR A 133 0.46 -11.93 -19.48
CA THR A 133 1.88 -11.99 -19.14
C THR A 133 2.16 -10.99 -18.02
N ALA A 134 2.00 -11.46 -16.79
CA ALA A 134 2.32 -10.67 -15.61
C ALA A 134 3.83 -10.41 -15.55
N SER A 135 4.20 -9.17 -15.25
CA SER A 135 5.54 -8.91 -14.73
C SER A 135 5.52 -9.13 -13.21
N ASP A 136 6.63 -9.55 -12.62
CA ASP A 136 6.77 -9.63 -11.15
C ASP A 136 6.49 -8.28 -10.45
N LYS A 137 6.46 -7.17 -11.20
CA LYS A 137 6.11 -5.84 -10.70
C LYS A 137 4.60 -5.66 -10.47
N ASP A 138 3.78 -6.61 -10.91
CA ASP A 138 2.32 -6.53 -10.82
C ASP A 138 1.76 -7.24 -9.58
N ASP A 139 2.63 -7.84 -8.76
CA ASP A 139 2.25 -8.48 -7.50
C ASP A 139 1.77 -7.45 -6.48
N ILE A 140 0.71 -7.79 -5.75
CA ILE A 140 0.05 -6.86 -4.84
C ILE A 140 0.70 -6.99 -3.47
N GLN A 141 1.42 -5.94 -3.06
CA GLN A 141 1.87 -5.80 -1.69
C GLN A 141 0.70 -5.48 -0.77
N GLY A 142 0.61 -6.18 0.36
CA GLY A 142 -0.38 -5.98 1.41
C GLY A 142 0.14 -6.50 2.76
N MET A 143 -0.79 -6.78 3.66
CA MET A 143 -0.50 -7.37 4.97
C MET A 143 -1.37 -8.61 5.17
N LEU A 144 -0.85 -9.60 5.88
CA LEU A 144 -1.61 -10.73 6.37
C LEU A 144 -1.97 -10.50 7.84
N LEU A 145 -3.26 -10.52 8.15
CA LEU A 145 -3.78 -10.46 9.50
C LEU A 145 -3.98 -11.90 10.03
N GLY A 146 -3.25 -12.23 11.08
CA GLY A 146 -3.28 -13.54 11.73
C GLY A 146 -4.44 -13.72 12.70
N SER A 147 -4.92 -14.96 12.82
CA SER A 147 -5.94 -15.42 13.78
C SER A 147 -7.15 -14.48 13.97
N PRO A 148 -7.79 -13.96 12.90
CA PRO A 148 -8.95 -13.11 13.08
C PRO A 148 -10.10 -13.94 13.68
N ARG A 149 -10.67 -13.43 14.78
CA ARG A 149 -11.92 -14.00 15.33
C ARG A 149 -13.10 -13.69 14.41
N ASP A 150 -14.17 -14.47 14.47
CA ASP A 150 -15.36 -14.29 13.62
C ASP A 150 -15.93 -12.87 13.66
N TRP A 151 -15.96 -12.24 14.84
CA TRP A 151 -16.41 -10.85 14.97
C TRP A 151 -15.51 -9.86 14.24
N ALA A 152 -14.20 -10.13 14.16
CA ALA A 152 -13.24 -9.30 13.44
C ALA A 152 -13.43 -9.44 11.93
N LEU A 153 -13.70 -10.66 11.45
CA LEU A 153 -14.06 -10.92 10.06
C LEU A 153 -15.31 -10.12 9.66
N GLY A 154 -16.37 -10.17 10.48
CA GLY A 154 -17.59 -9.40 10.21
C GLY A 154 -17.38 -7.89 10.15
N ARG A 155 -16.46 -7.34 10.97
CA ARG A 155 -16.10 -5.90 10.92
C ARG A 155 -15.30 -5.53 9.68
N ILE A 156 -14.38 -6.41 9.26
CA ILE A 156 -13.63 -6.22 8.01
C ILE A 156 -14.59 -6.27 6.82
N GLU A 157 -15.48 -7.26 6.79
CA GLU A 157 -16.53 -7.39 5.77
C GLU A 157 -17.39 -6.13 5.71
N GLU A 158 -17.93 -5.66 6.84
CA GLU A 158 -18.72 -4.42 6.93
C GLU A 158 -17.95 -3.19 6.42
N TYR A 159 -16.66 -3.05 6.76
CA TYR A 159 -15.83 -1.94 6.29
C TYR A 159 -15.57 -2.01 4.77
N THR A 160 -15.40 -3.22 4.23
CA THR A 160 -15.16 -3.45 2.80
C THR A 160 -16.44 -3.58 1.97
N ALA A 161 -17.63 -3.53 2.60
CA ALA A 161 -18.91 -3.83 2.01
C ALA A 161 -19.30 -2.80 0.94
N LEU A 162 -18.81 -3.05 -0.27
CA LEU A 162 -19.39 -2.56 -1.51
C LEU A 162 -20.15 -3.71 -2.15
N ASP A 163 -21.27 -3.43 -2.81
CA ASP A 163 -22.18 -4.43 -3.41
C ASP A 163 -21.51 -5.39 -4.43
N ASN A 164 -20.24 -5.14 -4.78
CA ASN A 164 -19.49 -5.82 -5.82
C ASN A 164 -18.19 -6.47 -5.31
N HIS A 165 -18.05 -6.65 -3.99
CA HIS A 165 -16.94 -7.39 -3.39
C HIS A 165 -17.42 -8.75 -2.87
N GLU A 166 -16.61 -9.78 -3.10
CA GLU A 166 -16.82 -11.12 -2.56
C GLU A 166 -15.61 -11.53 -1.73
N ARG A 167 -15.85 -12.29 -0.67
CA ARG A 167 -14.79 -12.95 0.09
C ARG A 167 -14.32 -14.18 -0.68
N ASP A 168 -13.05 -14.18 -1.02
CA ASP A 168 -12.39 -15.23 -1.79
C ASP A 168 -11.25 -15.86 -1.00
N VAL A 169 -10.86 -17.08 -1.36
CA VAL A 169 -9.66 -17.76 -0.83
C VAL A 169 -8.51 -17.54 -1.81
N VAL A 170 -7.44 -16.92 -1.33
CA VAL A 170 -6.30 -16.52 -2.15
C VAL A 170 -5.00 -17.09 -1.61
N GLU A 171 -4.02 -17.27 -2.50
CA GLU A 171 -2.66 -17.68 -2.13
C GLU A 171 -1.78 -16.44 -1.95
N VAL A 172 -1.19 -16.29 -0.76
CA VAL A 172 -0.30 -15.19 -0.43
C VAL A 172 1.08 -15.70 -0.04
N GLU A 173 2.12 -15.06 -0.56
CA GLU A 173 3.50 -15.32 -0.17
C GLU A 173 3.85 -14.44 1.04
N VAL A 174 4.29 -15.08 2.12
CA VAL A 174 4.80 -14.42 3.34
C VAL A 174 6.28 -14.74 3.46
N THR A 175 7.08 -13.73 3.81
CA THR A 175 8.50 -13.92 4.14
C THR A 175 8.65 -13.99 5.65
N THR A 176 9.25 -15.04 6.18
CA THR A 176 9.54 -15.20 7.61
C THR A 176 10.79 -14.42 8.03
N ASP A 177 11.05 -14.32 9.33
CA ASP A 177 12.20 -13.61 9.90
C ASP A 177 13.58 -14.07 9.39
N ASN A 178 13.71 -15.34 9.02
CA ASN A 178 14.92 -15.93 8.44
C ASN A 178 15.01 -15.82 6.90
N GLY A 179 14.05 -15.15 6.25
CA GLY A 179 14.00 -14.94 4.81
C GLY A 179 13.37 -16.08 4.00
N GLU A 180 12.81 -17.11 4.65
CA GLU A 180 12.06 -18.15 3.97
C GLU A 180 10.72 -17.62 3.44
N LYS A 181 10.36 -18.02 2.22
CA LYS A 181 9.08 -17.68 1.58
C LYS A 181 8.11 -18.84 1.72
N ILE A 182 6.95 -18.58 2.33
CA ILE A 182 5.89 -19.56 2.58
C ILE A 182 4.61 -19.08 1.92
N VAL A 183 3.95 -19.95 1.15
CA VAL A 183 2.63 -19.68 0.57
C VAL A 183 1.55 -20.11 1.55
N VAL A 184 0.62 -19.20 1.83
CA VAL A 184 -0.48 -19.37 2.79
C VAL A 184 -1.80 -19.11 2.07
N ALA A 185 -2.82 -19.93 2.36
CA ALA A 185 -4.18 -19.64 1.95
C ALA A 185 -4.81 -18.63 2.91
N ALA A 186 -5.35 -17.53 2.39
CA ALA A 186 -5.94 -16.45 3.16
C ALA A 186 -7.27 -16.00 2.56
N TYR A 187 -8.14 -15.41 3.37
CA TYR A 187 -9.31 -14.69 2.85
C TYR A 187 -8.89 -13.33 2.29
N ALA A 188 -9.48 -12.91 1.19
CA ALA A 188 -9.37 -11.55 0.67
C ALA A 188 -10.72 -11.08 0.12
N HIS A 189 -10.95 -9.77 0.14
CA HIS A 189 -12.12 -9.16 -0.49
C HIS A 189 -11.75 -8.76 -1.93
N VAL A 190 -12.38 -9.41 -2.90
CA VAL A 190 -12.05 -9.26 -4.32
C VAL A 190 -13.22 -8.63 -5.05
N TRP A 191 -12.94 -7.73 -5.98
CA TRP A 191 -13.98 -7.18 -6.84
C TRP A 191 -14.49 -8.22 -7.84
N VAL A 192 -15.80 -8.47 -7.80
CA VAL A 192 -16.54 -9.36 -8.71
C VAL A 192 -17.52 -8.62 -9.62
N GLY A 193 -17.64 -7.29 -9.46
CA GLY A 193 -18.51 -6.45 -10.29
C GLY A 193 -17.99 -6.24 -11.72
N ASN A 194 -18.74 -5.45 -12.49
CA ASN A 194 -18.39 -5.18 -13.90
C ASN A 194 -17.07 -4.40 -14.02
N SER A 195 -16.12 -4.92 -14.82
CA SER A 195 -14.81 -4.29 -15.05
C SER A 195 -14.88 -2.91 -15.72
N ILE A 196 -16.00 -2.54 -16.37
CA ILE A 196 -16.21 -1.19 -16.93
C ILE A 196 -16.20 -0.12 -15.82
N LEU A 197 -16.58 -0.50 -14.61
CA LEU A 197 -16.56 0.38 -13.42
C LEU A 197 -15.17 0.55 -12.82
N LEU A 198 -14.16 -0.12 -13.40
CA LEU A 198 -12.78 -0.05 -12.93
C LEU A 198 -11.93 0.81 -13.86
N GLU A 199 -10.94 1.43 -13.27
CA GLU A 199 -9.85 2.09 -13.98
C GLU A 199 -8.49 1.58 -13.48
N ASP A 200 -7.53 1.57 -14.40
CA ASP A 200 -6.15 1.26 -14.09
C ASP A 200 -5.48 2.51 -13.51
N LYS A 201 -5.64 2.67 -12.20
CA LYS A 201 -5.05 3.76 -11.42
C LYS A 201 -4.22 3.15 -10.31
N ILE A 202 -2.95 3.51 -10.28
CA ILE A 202 -2.01 3.08 -9.26
C ILE A 202 -2.44 3.72 -7.93
N TRP A 203 -2.64 2.88 -6.92
CA TRP A 203 -2.85 3.33 -5.55
C TRP A 203 -1.55 3.23 -4.77
N ASP A 204 -1.12 4.35 -4.20
CA ASP A 204 0.02 4.42 -3.29
C ASP A 204 -0.47 4.64 -1.84
N PRO A 205 -0.15 3.72 -0.90
CA PRO A 205 -0.47 3.90 0.51
C PRO A 205 0.05 5.21 1.09
N VAL A 206 1.19 5.71 0.60
CA VAL A 206 1.77 6.98 1.05
C VAL A 206 0.90 8.17 0.67
N GLU A 207 0.31 8.17 -0.52
CA GLU A 207 -0.63 9.20 -0.95
C GLU A 207 -1.93 9.16 -0.12
N TYR A 208 -2.42 7.96 0.22
CA TYR A 208 -3.56 7.81 1.11
C TYR A 208 -3.27 8.39 2.51
N MET A 209 -2.10 8.11 3.08
CA MET A 209 -1.70 8.67 4.38
C MET A 209 -1.70 10.20 4.36
N LYS A 210 -1.18 10.82 3.29
CA LYS A 210 -1.12 12.29 3.13
C LYS A 210 -2.49 12.94 2.96
N SER A 211 -3.42 12.30 2.25
CA SER A 211 -4.75 12.87 1.95
C SER A 211 -5.74 12.78 3.11
N SER A 212 -5.60 11.77 3.99
CA SER A 212 -6.50 11.60 5.15
C SER A 212 -6.44 12.76 6.16
N GLN A 213 -5.30 13.45 6.27
CA GLN A 213 -5.15 14.62 7.12
C GLN A 213 -5.87 15.86 6.59
N GLN A 214 -5.98 16.02 5.26
CA GLN A 214 -6.67 17.16 4.65
C GLN A 214 -8.18 17.12 4.93
N ARG A 215 -8.80 15.93 4.96
CA ARG A 215 -10.23 15.76 5.25
C ARG A 215 -10.62 16.05 6.71
N ARG A 216 -9.67 16.08 7.64
CA ARG A 216 -9.94 16.44 9.05
C ARG A 216 -9.93 17.95 9.30
N GLN A 217 -9.46 18.74 8.34
CA GLN A 217 -9.37 20.20 8.45
C GLN A 217 -10.48 20.93 7.67
N SER A 218 -11.30 20.19 6.92
CA SER A 218 -12.49 20.66 6.19
C SER A 218 -13.78 20.29 6.91
#